data_AF-A0A7L2HMZ3-F1
#
_entry.id   AF-A0A7L2HMZ3-F1
#
_cell.length_a   1.000
_cell.length_b   1.000
_cell.length_c   1.000
_cell.angle_alpha   90.00
_cell.angle_beta   90.00
_cell.angle_gamma   90.00
#
_symmetry.space_group_name_H-M   'P 1'
#
loop_
_entity.id
_entity.type
_entity.pdbx_description
1 polymer ?
#
loop_
_entity_poly.entity_id
_entity_poly.type
_entity_poly.pdbx_seq_one_letter_code
_entity_poly.pdbx_strand_id
1 'polypeptide(L)'
;QENPFKERIVESFSEDGEGSLSFNDFVDMFSVLSEMAPRELKAIYAFKIYDFNTDNFICKSDLEKTLNKLTREELTAEEITLVCEKVIEEADMDGDGKLGFADFENMISKAPDFL
;
A
#
# COMPACT_ATOMS: atom_id res chain seq x y z
N GLN A 1 -19.31 -0.45 -6.63
CA GLN A 1 -18.24 0.55 -6.43
C GLN A 1 -16.94 -0.23 -6.63
N GLU A 2 -16.16 0.06 -7.67
CA GLU A 2 -14.94 -0.71 -7.95
C GLU A 2 -13.78 -0.23 -7.07
N ASN A 3 -12.99 -1.16 -6.53
CA ASN A 3 -11.82 -0.84 -5.72
C ASN A 3 -10.71 -0.28 -6.64
N PRO A 4 -10.21 0.96 -6.43
CA PRO A 4 -9.20 1.57 -7.29
C PRO A 4 -7.86 0.81 -7.30
N PHE A 5 -7.63 -0.04 -6.31
CA PHE A 5 -6.45 -0.89 -6.19
C PHE A 5 -6.66 -2.30 -6.74
N LYS A 6 -7.80 -2.64 -7.36
CA LYS A 6 -8.11 -4.02 -7.80
C LYS A 6 -6.97 -4.68 -8.60
N GLU A 7 -6.37 -3.95 -9.53
CA GLU A 7 -5.25 -4.44 -10.35
C GLU A 7 -4.01 -4.69 -9.50
N ARG A 8 -3.67 -3.75 -8.60
CA ARG A 8 -2.53 -3.89 -7.69
C ARG A 8 -2.71 -5.01 -6.69
N ILE A 9 -3.91 -5.22 -6.17
CA ILE A 9 -4.18 -6.35 -5.28
C ILE A 9 -4.00 -7.64 -6.08
N VAL A 10 -4.55 -7.75 -7.28
CA VAL A 10 -4.37 -8.93 -8.14
C VAL A 10 -2.88 -9.17 -8.44
N GLU A 11 -2.12 -8.15 -8.83
CA GLU A 11 -0.67 -8.22 -9.08
C GLU A 11 0.15 -8.59 -7.83
N SER A 12 -0.24 -8.09 -6.65
CA SER A 12 0.48 -8.36 -5.39
C SER A 12 0.30 -9.79 -4.89
N PHE A 13 -0.78 -10.44 -5.31
CA PHE A 13 -1.12 -11.81 -4.95
C PHE A 13 -0.75 -12.82 -6.04
N SER A 14 -0.56 -12.40 -7.30
CA SER A 14 -0.17 -13.32 -8.36
C SER A 14 1.30 -13.70 -8.23
N GLU A 15 1.61 -15.00 -8.32
CA GLU A 15 2.99 -15.49 -8.24
C GLU A 15 3.86 -15.01 -9.40
N ASP A 16 3.25 -14.74 -10.55
CA ASP A 16 3.92 -14.30 -11.78
C ASP A 16 4.02 -12.78 -11.93
N GLY A 17 3.33 -12.01 -11.08
CA GLY A 17 3.25 -10.54 -11.17
C GLY A 17 2.55 -10.03 -12.44
N GLU A 18 2.01 -10.92 -13.30
CA GLU A 18 1.30 -10.56 -14.54
C GLU A 18 -0.22 -10.41 -14.32
N GLY A 19 -0.68 -10.59 -13.08
CA GLY A 19 -2.08 -10.44 -12.70
C GLY A 19 -2.95 -11.65 -13.04
N SER A 20 -2.34 -12.81 -13.34
CA SER A 20 -3.04 -14.08 -13.47
C SER A 20 -3.06 -14.80 -12.12
N LEU A 21 -4.18 -14.73 -11.41
CA LEU A 21 -4.34 -15.43 -10.13
C LEU A 21 -4.59 -16.93 -10.34
N SER A 22 -3.74 -17.75 -9.74
CA SER A 22 -4.02 -19.16 -9.54
C SER A 22 -5.14 -19.34 -8.50
N PHE A 23 -5.72 -20.55 -8.43
CA PHE A 23 -6.69 -20.85 -7.37
C PHE A 23 -6.09 -20.70 -5.96
N ASN A 24 -4.80 -21.03 -5.80
CA ASN A 24 -4.12 -20.87 -4.51
C ASN A 24 -3.95 -19.39 -4.18
N ASP A 25 -3.54 -18.56 -5.13
CA ASP A 25 -3.38 -17.11 -4.96
C ASP A 25 -4.70 -16.45 -4.53
N PHE A 26 -5.80 -16.93 -5.11
CA PHE A 26 -7.14 -16.48 -4.76
C PHE A 26 -7.51 -16.89 -3.32
N VAL A 27 -7.20 -18.13 -2.91
CA VAL A 27 -7.44 -18.59 -1.54
C VAL A 27 -6.58 -17.80 -0.54
N ASP A 28 -5.33 -17.49 -0.88
CA ASP A 28 -4.43 -16.68 -0.06
C ASP A 28 -4.94 -15.25 0.07
N MET A 29 -5.41 -14.66 -1.03
CA MET A 29 -6.06 -13.34 -1.04
C MET A 29 -7.24 -13.28 -0.09
N PHE A 30 -8.17 -14.24 -0.17
CA PHE A 30 -9.30 -14.29 0.75
C PHE A 30 -8.89 -14.56 2.20
N SER A 31 -7.84 -15.34 2.41
CA SER A 31 -7.31 -15.62 3.73
C SER A 31 -6.71 -14.39 4.40
N VAL A 32 -6.02 -13.54 3.63
CA VAL A 32 -5.45 -12.26 4.12
C VAL A 32 -6.53 -11.21 4.35
N LEU A 33 -7.51 -11.12 3.43
CA LEU A 33 -8.59 -10.14 3.53
C LEU A 33 -9.66 -10.52 4.57
N SER A 34 -9.61 -11.75 5.09
CA SER A 34 -10.50 -12.21 6.17
C SER A 34 -10.36 -11.34 7.43
N GLU A 35 -11.47 -11.14 8.15
CA GLU A 35 -11.46 -10.49 9.46
C GLU A 35 -10.59 -11.24 10.48
N MET A 36 -10.45 -12.55 10.32
CA MET A 36 -9.66 -13.40 11.21
C MET A 36 -8.15 -13.38 10.92
N ALA A 37 -7.71 -12.70 9.86
CA ALA A 37 -6.30 -12.67 9.49
C ALA A 37 -5.47 -11.88 10.52
N PRO A 38 -4.24 -12.31 10.83
CA PRO A 38 -3.32 -11.55 11.68
C PRO A 38 -3.11 -10.14 11.13
N ARG A 39 -3.05 -9.15 12.03
CA ARG A 39 -2.82 -7.74 11.66
C ARG A 39 -1.51 -7.56 10.90
N GLU A 40 -0.47 -8.27 11.31
CA GLU A 40 0.85 -8.28 10.67
C GLU A 40 0.75 -8.75 9.22
N LEU A 41 -0.02 -9.81 8.95
CA LEU A 41 -0.26 -10.31 7.60
C LEU A 41 -0.97 -9.25 6.74
N LYS A 42 -2.01 -8.58 7.29
CA LYS A 42 -2.70 -7.48 6.60
C LYS A 42 -1.77 -6.31 6.30
N ALA A 43 -0.90 -5.95 7.24
CA ALA A 43 0.08 -4.88 7.07
C ALA A 43 1.09 -5.21 5.96
N ILE A 44 1.61 -6.45 5.91
CA ILE A 44 2.53 -6.91 4.86
C ILE A 44 1.89 -6.78 3.47
N TYR A 45 0.66 -7.25 3.31
CA TYR A 45 -0.01 -7.17 2.01
C TYR A 45 -0.44 -5.75 1.66
N ALA A 46 -0.87 -4.95 2.63
CA ALA A 46 -1.11 -3.53 2.41
C ALA A 46 0.16 -2.84 1.90
N PHE A 47 1.31 -3.08 2.56
CA PHE A 47 2.60 -2.54 2.13
C PHE A 47 2.92 -2.91 0.68
N LYS A 48 2.77 -4.18 0.30
CA LYS A 48 2.96 -4.64 -1.08
C LYS A 48 2.03 -3.96 -2.10
N ILE A 49 0.79 -3.68 -1.71
CA ILE A 49 -0.18 -3.01 -2.59
C ILE A 49 0.24 -1.56 -2.83
N TYR A 50 0.73 -0.87 -1.80
CA TYR A 50 1.21 0.51 -1.87
C TYR A 50 2.58 0.64 -2.53
N ASP A 51 3.46 -0.36 -2.43
CA ASP A 51 4.76 -0.41 -3.09
C ASP A 51 4.60 -0.74 -4.59
N PHE A 52 4.60 0.28 -5.47
CA PHE A 52 4.43 0.08 -6.91
C PHE A 52 5.70 -0.36 -7.64
N ASN A 53 6.87 -0.02 -7.12
CA ASN A 53 8.15 -0.34 -7.76
C ASN A 53 8.74 -1.66 -7.24
N THR A 54 8.12 -2.28 -6.23
CA THR A 54 8.53 -3.54 -5.59
C THR A 54 9.95 -3.49 -5.04
N ASP A 55 10.41 -2.32 -4.62
CA ASP A 55 11.73 -2.14 -4.00
C ASP A 55 11.72 -2.41 -2.48
N ASN A 56 10.57 -2.76 -1.91
CA ASN A 56 10.29 -2.91 -0.48
C ASN A 56 10.38 -1.59 0.32
N PHE A 57 10.21 -0.45 -0.35
CA PHE A 57 10.10 0.86 0.26
C PHE A 57 8.96 1.65 -0.38
N ILE A 58 8.14 2.31 0.43
CA ILE A 58 7.15 3.24 -0.11
C ILE A 58 7.84 4.59 -0.30
N CYS A 59 8.09 4.95 -1.56
CA CYS A 59 8.70 6.22 -1.92
C CYS A 59 7.63 7.27 -2.25
N LYS A 60 8.05 8.54 -2.38
CA LYS A 60 7.18 9.64 -2.82
C LYS A 60 6.42 9.33 -4.12
N SER A 61 7.08 8.66 -5.09
CA SER A 61 6.45 8.25 -6.35
C SER A 61 5.31 7.23 -6.16
N ASP A 62 5.40 6.37 -5.16
CA ASP A 62 4.39 5.34 -4.89
C ASP A 62 3.18 5.96 -4.17
N LEU A 63 3.44 6.90 -3.26
CA LEU A 63 2.41 7.74 -2.65
C LEU A 63 1.68 8.61 -3.69
N GLU A 64 2.40 9.20 -4.64
CA GLU A 64 1.81 9.98 -5.74
C GLU A 64 0.85 9.12 -6.58
N LYS A 65 1.28 7.92 -6.97
CA LYS A 65 0.41 6.97 -7.71
C LYS A 65 -0.81 6.55 -6.89
N THR A 66 -0.60 6.30 -5.60
CA THR A 66 -1.66 5.94 -4.65
C THR A 66 -2.69 7.06 -4.55
N LEU A 67 -2.25 8.29 -4.31
CA LEU A 67 -3.11 9.46 -4.18
C LEU A 67 -3.89 9.71 -5.46
N ASN A 68 -3.24 9.64 -6.63
CA ASN A 68 -3.92 9.78 -7.91
C ASN A 68 -5.03 8.72 -8.11
N LYS A 69 -4.78 7.46 -7.71
CA LYS A 69 -5.80 6.40 -7.76
C LYS A 69 -6.96 6.62 -6.77
N LEU A 70 -6.68 7.17 -5.58
CA LEU A 70 -7.69 7.46 -4.56
C LEU A 70 -8.55 8.67 -4.92
N THR A 71 -7.93 9.75 -5.39
CA THR A 71 -8.59 11.02 -5.69
C THR A 71 -9.04 11.13 -7.13
N ARG A 72 -8.80 10.11 -7.97
CA ARG A 72 -9.16 10.08 -9.40
C ARG A 72 -8.62 11.28 -10.16
N GLU A 73 -7.39 11.67 -9.84
CA GLU A 73 -6.71 12.83 -10.45
C GLU A 73 -7.41 14.18 -10.20
N GLU A 74 -8.25 14.28 -9.16
CA GLU A 74 -8.92 15.55 -8.80
C GLU A 74 -8.01 16.53 -8.03
N LEU A 75 -6.86 16.06 -7.53
CA LEU A 75 -5.89 16.89 -6.82
C LEU A 75 -4.85 17.49 -7.76
N THR A 76 -4.38 18.69 -7.42
CA THR A 76 -3.25 19.32 -8.11
C THR A 76 -1.93 18.66 -7.76
N ALA A 77 -0.93 18.76 -8.63
CA ALA A 77 0.41 18.21 -8.38
C ALA A 77 1.06 18.77 -7.11
N GLU A 78 0.74 20.03 -6.77
CA GLU A 78 1.21 20.72 -5.57
C GLU A 78 0.59 20.12 -4.30
N GLU A 79 -0.72 19.84 -4.31
CA GLU A 79 -1.40 19.19 -3.19
C GLU A 79 -0.92 17.76 -2.99
N ILE A 80 -0.76 16.99 -4.07
CA ILE A 80 -0.23 15.62 -4.01
C ILE A 80 1.18 15.65 -3.41
N THR A 81 2.04 16.55 -3.90
CA THR A 81 3.40 16.72 -3.38
C THR A 81 3.41 17.05 -1.89
N LEU A 82 2.57 18.00 -1.46
CA LEU A 82 2.48 18.40 -0.06
C LEU A 82 2.00 17.26 0.84
N VAL A 83 1.01 16.47 0.39
CA VAL A 83 0.53 15.32 1.15
C VAL A 83 1.61 14.25 1.25
N CYS A 84 2.28 13.91 0.15
CA CYS A 84 3.37 12.95 0.16
C CYS A 84 4.51 13.37 1.11
N GLU A 85 4.91 14.64 1.08
CA GLU A 85 5.96 15.17 1.96
C GLU A 85 5.56 15.08 3.43
N LYS A 86 4.31 15.44 3.77
CA LYS A 86 3.81 15.29 5.15
C LYS A 86 3.73 13.85 5.61
N VAL A 87 3.30 12.94 4.75
CA VAL A 87 3.22 11.50 5.08
C VAL A 87 4.61 10.95 5.35
N ILE A 88 5.60 11.27 4.51
CA ILE A 88 6.98 10.85 4.72
C ILE A 88 7.51 11.50 6.01
N GLU A 89 7.35 12.80 6.21
CA GLU A 89 7.84 13.50 7.41
C GLU A 89 7.26 12.94 8.73
N GLU A 90 6.01 12.49 8.73
CA GLU A 90 5.38 11.90 9.93
C GLU A 90 5.69 10.41 10.14
N ALA A 91 5.88 9.65 9.05
CA ALA A 91 6.05 8.21 9.12
C ALA A 91 7.51 7.75 9.09
N ASP A 92 8.40 8.47 8.40
CA ASP A 92 9.82 8.17 8.27
C ASP A 92 10.53 8.40 9.62
N MET A 93 10.89 7.31 10.30
CA MET A 93 11.57 7.37 11.59
C MET A 93 13.08 7.41 11.50
N ASP A 94 13.65 6.90 10.40
CA ASP A 94 15.10 6.77 10.23
C ASP A 94 15.72 7.88 9.38
N GLY A 95 14.87 8.67 8.70
CA GLY A 95 15.23 9.85 7.93
C GLY A 95 15.84 9.51 6.57
N ASP A 96 15.58 8.32 6.03
CA ASP A 96 16.09 7.89 4.72
C ASP A 96 15.29 8.46 3.53
N GLY A 97 14.18 9.15 3.81
CA GLY A 97 13.29 9.77 2.83
C GLY A 97 12.36 8.77 2.14
N LYS A 98 12.24 7.56 2.68
CA LYS A 98 11.38 6.47 2.24
C LYS A 98 10.71 5.83 3.45
N LEU A 99 9.70 5.02 3.23
CA LEU A 99 9.05 4.27 4.31
C LEU A 99 9.39 2.79 4.17
N GLY A 100 10.19 2.27 5.09
CA GLY A 100 10.41 0.85 5.23
C GLY A 100 9.20 0.16 5.86
N PHE A 101 9.24 -1.17 5.90
CA PHE A 101 8.19 -1.96 6.55
C PHE A 101 8.01 -1.59 8.04
N ALA A 102 9.10 -1.29 8.75
CA ALA A 102 9.04 -0.90 10.16
C ALA A 102 8.34 0.44 10.37
N ASP A 103 8.61 1.43 9.51
CA ASP A 103 7.95 2.74 9.53
C ASP A 103 6.46 2.59 9.24
N PHE A 104 6.13 1.79 8.24
CA PHE A 104 4.75 1.50 7.85
C PHE A 104 3.97 0.75 8.94
N GLU A 105 4.56 -0.25 9.57
CA GLU A 105 3.95 -0.96 10.70
C GLU A 105 3.67 -0.01 11.87
N ASN A 106 4.63 0.86 12.19
CA ASN A 106 4.45 1.90 13.20
C ASN A 106 3.34 2.87 12.82
N MET A 107 3.25 3.30 11.56
CA MET A 107 2.19 4.16 11.05
C MET A 107 0.80 3.51 11.19
N ILE A 108 0.65 2.25 10.76
CA ILE A 108 -0.61 1.50 10.88
C ILE A 108 -0.99 1.32 12.35
N SER A 109 -0.03 1.07 13.24
CA SER A 109 -0.31 0.92 14.67
C SER A 109 -0.90 2.19 15.30
N LYS A 110 -0.58 3.36 14.73
CA LYS A 110 -1.10 4.68 15.14
C LYS A 110 -2.40 5.07 14.43
N ALA A 111 -2.79 4.38 13.36
CA ALA A 111 -3.98 4.62 12.58
C ALA A 111 -5.06 3.56 12.89
N PRO A 112 -5.91 3.76 13.93
CA PRO A 112 -6.92 2.79 14.32
C PRO A 112 -7.98 2.54 13.24
N ASP A 113 -8.17 3.49 12.31
CA ASP A 113 -9.12 3.37 11.19
C ASP A 113 -8.62 2.49 10.04
N PHE A 114 -7.34 2.08 10.06
CA PHE A 114 -6.75 1.25 9.01
C PHE A 114 -7.09 -0.25 9.18
N LEU A 115 -7.66 -0.67 10.32
CA LEU A 115 -7.90 -2.06 10.69
C LEU A 115 -9.37 -2.38 11.00
#